data_AF-A0A833D136-F1
#
_entry.id   AF-A0A833D136-F1
#
_cell.length_a   1.000
_cell.length_b   1.000
_cell.length_c   1.000
_cell.angle_alpha   90.00
_cell.angle_beta   90.00
_cell.angle_gamma   90.00
#
_symmetry.space_group_name_H-M   'P 1'
#
loop_
_entity.id
_entity.type
_entity.pdbx_description
1 polymer ?
#
loop_
_entity_poly.entity_id
_entity_poly.type
_entity_poly.pdbx_seq_one_letter_code
_entity_poly.pdbx_strand_id
1 'polypeptide(L)'
;VVFTGLFEVVQNEAELVSILAHEKGHVDLGHCMDGFRLAIKGKNMPLNGLLNLITQGLWHLSFSKYQEKEADDYAFNMLRALGYDPFSLSKAFINLKKWSEKHYKMKNDPRGIRAYFTTHPALDVRIENAQEKAKRISSSINVQKAYQGRANLQNRITKEEHHYEDEEGSSHKED
;
A
#
# COMPACT_ATOMS: atom_id res chain seq x y z
N VAL A 1 5.50 -7.12 2.28
CA VAL A 1 6.79 -7.19 1.53
C VAL A 1 6.76 -6.11 0.49
N VAL A 2 7.83 -5.32 0.35
CA VAL A 2 7.89 -4.29 -0.68
C VAL A 2 8.69 -4.84 -1.86
N PHE A 3 8.05 -4.94 -3.03
CA PHE A 3 8.71 -5.45 -4.23
C PHE A 3 9.28 -4.32 -5.06
N THR A 4 10.44 -4.54 -5.69
CA THR A 4 11.12 -3.53 -6.52
C THR A 4 10.27 -3.06 -7.71
N GLY A 5 9.35 -3.90 -8.18
CA GLY A 5 8.38 -3.52 -9.22
C GLY A 5 7.46 -2.36 -8.83
N LEU A 6 7.29 -2.08 -7.53
CA LEU A 6 6.44 -0.98 -7.06
C LEU A 6 6.91 0.39 -7.58
N PHE A 7 8.22 0.57 -7.74
CA PHE A 7 8.79 1.81 -8.30
C PHE A 7 8.39 2.08 -9.75
N GLU A 8 7.93 1.06 -10.49
CA GLU A 8 7.44 1.22 -11.86
C GLU A 8 5.94 1.56 -11.91
N VAL A 9 5.27 1.49 -10.77
CA VAL A 9 3.82 1.67 -10.65
C VAL A 9 3.50 3.05 -10.07
N VAL A 10 4.14 3.38 -8.94
CA VAL A 10 3.91 4.65 -8.23
C VAL A 10 4.49 5.83 -9.00
N GLN A 11 3.81 6.97 -8.96
CA GLN A 11 4.19 8.17 -9.74
C GLN A 11 4.90 9.24 -8.91
N ASN A 12 4.85 9.15 -7.58
CA ASN A 12 5.45 10.11 -6.66
C ASN A 12 5.74 9.44 -5.30
N GLU A 13 6.51 10.13 -4.46
CA GLU A 13 6.88 9.66 -3.12
C GLU A 13 5.66 9.40 -2.25
N ALA A 14 4.64 10.26 -2.31
CA ALA A 14 3.44 10.12 -1.49
C ALA A 14 2.68 8.80 -1.79
N GLU A 15 2.60 8.40 -3.06
CA GLU A 15 2.06 7.11 -3.48
C GLU A 15 2.89 5.95 -2.94
N LEU A 16 4.23 6.05 -3.01
CA LEU A 16 5.12 5.04 -2.44
C LEU A 16 4.93 4.91 -0.93
N VAL A 17 4.97 6.03 -0.21
CA VAL A 17 4.77 6.11 1.24
C VAL A 17 3.41 5.54 1.63
N SER A 18 2.35 5.77 0.84
CA SER A 18 1.02 5.23 1.12
C SER A 18 0.99 3.69 1.14
N ILE A 19 1.67 3.05 0.19
CA ILE A 19 1.76 1.58 0.13
C ILE A 19 2.67 1.06 1.25
N LEU A 20 3.79 1.73 1.52
CA LEU A 20 4.67 1.37 2.64
C LEU A 20 3.94 1.47 3.99
N ALA A 21 3.12 2.50 4.15
CA ALA A 21 2.32 2.71 5.36
C ALA A 21 1.26 1.62 5.52
N HIS A 22 0.62 1.19 4.42
CA HIS A 22 -0.30 0.04 4.41
C HIS A 22 0.41 -1.25 4.84
N GLU A 23 1.56 -1.56 4.24
CA GLU A 23 2.36 -2.75 4.59
C GLU A 23 2.81 -2.72 6.06
N LYS A 24 3.20 -1.54 6.56
CA LYS A 24 3.51 -1.34 7.98
C LYS A 24 2.28 -1.53 8.87
N GLY A 25 1.10 -1.10 8.43
CA GLY A 25 -0.16 -1.35 9.12
C GLY A 25 -0.41 -2.84 9.37
N HIS A 26 -0.18 -3.71 8.38
CA HIS A 26 -0.29 -5.16 8.57
C HIS A 26 0.66 -5.72 9.63
N VAL A 27 1.87 -5.15 9.74
CA VAL A 27 2.87 -5.56 10.74
C VAL A 27 2.47 -5.07 12.13
N ASP A 28 2.19 -3.78 12.27
CA ASP A 28 1.90 -3.14 13.55
C ASP A 28 0.59 -3.64 14.17
N LEU A 29 -0.41 -3.95 13.34
CA LEU A 29 -1.70 -4.48 13.77
C LEU A 29 -1.68 -6.02 13.98
N GLY A 30 -0.55 -6.67 13.70
CA GLY A 30 -0.39 -8.10 13.95
C GLY A 30 -1.13 -9.01 12.97
N HIS A 31 -1.59 -8.50 11.81
CA HIS A 31 -2.34 -9.29 10.83
C HIS A 31 -1.59 -10.53 10.35
N CYS A 32 -0.25 -10.43 10.22
CA CYS A 32 0.61 -11.57 9.89
C CYS A 32 0.59 -12.65 10.97
N MET A 33 0.53 -12.25 12.25
CA MET A 33 0.45 -13.19 13.37
C MET A 33 -0.91 -13.87 13.45
N ASP A 34 -1.98 -13.17 13.10
CA ASP A 34 -3.32 -13.78 13.08
C ASP A 34 -3.45 -14.84 11.99
N GLY A 35 -2.91 -14.58 10.80
CA GLY A 35 -2.85 -15.58 9.74
C GLY A 35 -1.97 -16.78 10.13
N PHE A 36 -0.84 -16.55 10.80
CA PHE A 36 -0.01 -17.62 11.35
C PHE A 36 -0.76 -18.46 12.39
N ARG A 37 -1.38 -17.81 13.38
CA ARG A 37 -2.17 -18.47 14.43
C ARG A 37 -3.29 -19.31 13.82
N LEU A 38 -3.99 -18.79 12.82
CA LEU A 38 -5.01 -19.53 12.10
C LEU A 38 -4.43 -20.74 11.36
N ALA A 39 -3.28 -20.58 10.70
CA ALA A 39 -2.64 -21.65 9.94
C ALA A 39 -2.19 -22.85 10.80
N ILE A 40 -1.84 -22.61 12.06
CA ILE A 40 -1.43 -23.65 13.04
C ILE A 40 -2.57 -24.11 13.97
N LYS A 41 -3.70 -23.38 14.02
CA LYS A 41 -4.82 -23.69 14.93
C LYS A 41 -5.35 -25.10 14.65
N GLY A 42 -5.36 -25.94 15.69
CA GLY A 42 -5.88 -27.30 15.63
C GLY A 42 -5.00 -28.29 14.84
N LYS A 43 -3.79 -27.90 14.43
CA LYS A 43 -2.83 -28.79 13.76
C LYS A 43 -1.76 -29.25 14.75
N ASN A 44 -1.64 -30.56 14.95
CA ASN A 44 -0.44 -31.17 15.54
C ASN A 44 0.69 -31.16 14.49
N MET A 45 1.20 -29.98 14.20
CA MET A 45 2.21 -29.79 13.16
C MET A 45 3.60 -30.18 13.71
N PRO A 46 4.33 -31.12 13.06
CA PRO A 46 5.69 -31.43 13.45
C PRO A 46 6.62 -30.24 13.18
N LEU A 47 7.78 -30.19 13.86
CA LEU A 47 8.73 -29.07 13.79
C LEU A 47 9.11 -28.68 12.35
N ASN A 48 9.29 -29.65 11.46
CA ASN A 48 9.60 -29.39 10.04
C ASN A 48 8.44 -28.70 9.30
N GLY A 49 7.19 -29.05 9.64
CA GLY A 49 6.01 -28.40 9.07
C GLY A 49 5.90 -26.94 9.53
N LEU A 50 6.22 -26.68 10.80
CA LEU A 50 6.26 -25.33 11.35
C LEU A 50 7.36 -24.48 10.69
N LEU A 51 8.55 -25.05 10.52
CA LEU A 51 9.67 -24.39 9.85
C LEU A 51 9.33 -24.04 8.40
N ASN A 52 8.68 -24.95 7.66
CA ASN A 52 8.22 -24.69 6.30
C ASN A 52 7.14 -23.61 6.25
N LEU A 53 6.20 -23.59 7.20
CA LEU A 53 5.18 -22.55 7.27
C LEU A 53 5.80 -21.17 7.51
N ILE A 54 6.76 -21.06 8.44
CA ILE A 54 7.45 -19.80 8.75
C ILE A 54 8.28 -19.34 7.55
N THR A 55 9.04 -20.24 6.93
CA THR A 55 9.99 -19.87 5.88
C THR A 55 9.32 -19.63 4.52
N GLN A 56 8.23 -20.32 4.21
CA GLN A 56 7.62 -20.31 2.87
C GLN A 56 6.13 -19.92 2.85
N GLY A 57 5.39 -20.14 3.94
CA GLY A 57 3.92 -20.01 3.92
C GLY A 57 3.40 -18.64 4.37
N LEU A 58 4.09 -17.97 5.29
CA LEU A 58 3.63 -16.69 5.87
C LEU A 58 3.46 -15.58 4.83
N TRP A 59 4.29 -15.57 3.80
CA TRP A 59 4.29 -14.54 2.76
C TRP A 59 3.12 -14.63 1.77
N HIS A 60 2.39 -15.76 1.78
CA HIS A 60 1.23 -16.01 0.91
C HIS A 60 -0.11 -15.88 1.63
N LEU A 61 -0.11 -15.45 2.89
CA LEU A 61 -1.34 -15.25 3.65
C LEU A 61 -2.11 -14.07 3.05
N SER A 62 -3.27 -14.36 2.46
CA SER A 62 -4.23 -13.31 2.08
C SER A 62 -4.87 -12.72 3.33
N PHE A 63 -5.04 -11.41 3.36
CA PHE A 63 -5.69 -10.74 4.47
C PHE A 63 -7.21 -10.67 4.27
N SER A 64 -7.95 -10.64 5.38
CA SER A 64 -9.40 -10.45 5.34
C SER A 64 -9.76 -9.03 4.91
N LYS A 65 -10.98 -8.83 4.40
CA LYS A 65 -11.50 -7.48 4.06
C LYS A 65 -11.42 -6.49 5.23
N TYR A 66 -11.56 -6.99 6.45
CA TYR A 66 -11.46 -6.17 7.66
C TYR A 66 -10.01 -5.75 7.92
N GLN A 67 -9.05 -6.67 7.83
CA GLN A 67 -7.62 -6.38 7.98
C GLN A 67 -7.10 -5.43 6.90
N GLU A 68 -7.54 -5.59 5.64
CA GLU A 68 -7.23 -4.65 4.55
C GLU A 68 -7.73 -3.24 4.88
N LYS A 69 -8.95 -3.13 5.40
CA LYS A 69 -9.54 -1.85 5.79
C LYS A 69 -8.77 -1.20 6.95
N GLU A 70 -8.35 -1.97 7.95
CA GLU A 70 -7.56 -1.44 9.06
C GLU A 70 -6.17 -0.96 8.59
N ALA A 71 -5.54 -1.69 7.67
CA ALA A 71 -4.27 -1.28 7.08
C ALA A 71 -4.41 -0.04 6.16
N ASP A 72 -5.48 0.05 5.36
CA ASP A 72 -5.83 1.25 4.60
C ASP A 72 -6.01 2.45 5.55
N ASP A 73 -6.76 2.25 6.64
CA ASP A 73 -7.03 3.28 7.63
C ASP A 73 -5.76 3.74 8.36
N TYR A 74 -4.84 2.81 8.64
CA TYR A 74 -3.51 3.09 9.16
C TYR A 74 -2.70 3.95 8.18
N ALA A 75 -2.70 3.60 6.90
CA ALA A 75 -1.98 4.36 5.87
C ALA A 75 -2.47 5.81 5.78
N PHE A 76 -3.80 6.04 5.81
CA PHE A 76 -4.37 7.39 5.86
C PHE A 76 -3.89 8.21 7.06
N ASN A 77 -3.84 7.59 8.25
CA ASN A 77 -3.38 8.27 9.45
C ASN A 77 -1.91 8.68 9.32
N MET A 78 -1.08 7.84 8.71
CA MET A 78 0.33 8.14 8.49
C MET A 78 0.53 9.24 7.44
N LEU A 79 -0.16 9.16 6.30
CA LEU A 79 -0.12 10.22 5.27
C LEU A 79 -0.49 11.59 5.86
N ARG A 80 -1.55 11.62 6.68
CA ARG A 80 -1.97 12.84 7.39
C ARG A 80 -0.90 13.32 8.37
N ALA A 81 -0.33 12.42 9.18
CA ALA A 81 0.68 12.78 10.18
C ALA A 81 1.97 13.33 9.54
N LEU A 82 2.35 12.82 8.37
CA LEU A 82 3.55 13.20 7.63
C LEU A 82 3.32 14.33 6.61
N GLY A 83 2.08 14.80 6.46
CA GLY A 83 1.71 15.89 5.56
C GLY A 83 1.82 15.54 4.07
N TYR A 84 1.57 14.29 3.70
CA TYR A 84 1.47 13.86 2.30
C TYR A 84 0.03 13.98 1.77
N ASP A 85 -0.13 14.00 0.44
CA ASP A 85 -1.44 14.00 -0.23
C ASP A 85 -2.31 12.81 0.23
N PRO A 86 -3.47 13.04 0.88
CA PRO A 86 -4.35 11.97 1.32
C PRO A 86 -4.93 11.14 0.15
N PHE A 87 -4.95 11.66 -1.08
CA PHE A 87 -5.39 10.89 -2.24
C PHE A 87 -4.35 9.86 -2.72
N SER A 88 -3.13 9.90 -2.21
CA SER A 88 -2.01 9.07 -2.69
C SER A 88 -2.30 7.58 -2.61
N LEU A 89 -2.97 7.10 -1.55
CA LEU A 89 -3.33 5.68 -1.46
C LEU A 89 -4.27 5.25 -2.59
N SER A 90 -5.30 6.07 -2.87
CA SER A 90 -6.24 5.80 -3.97
C SER A 90 -5.57 5.83 -5.35
N LYS A 91 -4.66 6.80 -5.57
CA LYS A 91 -3.88 6.93 -6.81
C LYS A 91 -2.96 5.72 -6.99
N ALA A 92 -2.27 5.30 -5.94
CA ALA A 92 -1.42 4.10 -5.95
C ALA A 92 -2.23 2.83 -6.31
N PHE A 93 -3.43 2.65 -5.75
CA PHE A 93 -4.31 1.53 -6.11
C PHE A 93 -4.78 1.59 -7.57
N ILE A 94 -5.13 2.76 -8.08
CA ILE A 94 -5.49 2.94 -9.49
C ILE A 94 -4.30 2.57 -10.39
N ASN A 95 -3.10 3.02 -10.05
CA ASN A 95 -1.89 2.75 -10.81
C ASN A 95 -1.55 1.25 -10.78
N LEU A 96 -1.66 0.60 -9.61
CA LEU A 96 -1.52 -0.85 -9.46
C LEU A 96 -2.53 -1.59 -10.35
N LYS A 97 -3.80 -1.21 -10.31
CA LYS A 97 -4.86 -1.83 -11.13
C LYS A 97 -4.54 -1.72 -12.63
N LYS A 98 -4.24 -0.51 -13.11
CA LYS A 98 -3.86 -0.26 -14.52
C LYS A 98 -2.65 -1.08 -14.94
N TRP A 99 -1.63 -1.14 -14.08
CA TRP A 99 -0.43 -1.93 -14.35
C TRP A 99 -0.77 -3.41 -14.47
N SER A 100 -1.61 -3.94 -13.56
CA SER A 100 -2.04 -5.34 -13.54
C SER A 100 -2.81 -5.73 -14.80
N GLU A 101 -3.76 -4.88 -15.22
CA GLU A 101 -4.54 -5.08 -16.45
C GLU A 101 -3.64 -5.10 -17.70
N LYS A 102 -2.66 -4.19 -17.76
CA LYS A 102 -1.69 -4.11 -18.87
C LYS A 102 -0.78 -5.33 -18.95
N HIS A 103 -0.41 -5.92 -17.81
CA HIS A 103 0.54 -7.02 -17.73
C HIS A 103 -0.11 -8.39 -17.45
N TYR A 104 -1.45 -8.48 -17.49
CA TYR A 104 -2.22 -9.69 -17.20
C TYR A 104 -1.80 -10.93 -18.03
N LYS A 105 -1.25 -10.72 -19.23
CA LYS A 105 -0.79 -11.79 -20.13
C LYS A 105 0.64 -12.28 -19.85
N MET A 106 1.39 -11.64 -18.96
CA MET A 106 2.73 -12.09 -18.58
C MET A 106 2.63 -13.30 -17.65
N LYS A 107 3.08 -14.48 -18.12
CA LYS A 107 3.07 -15.72 -17.32
C LYS A 107 4.03 -15.68 -16.12
N ASN A 108 5.09 -14.88 -16.19
CA ASN A 108 6.08 -14.70 -15.13
C ASN A 108 5.92 -13.32 -14.49
N ASP A 109 5.98 -13.27 -13.16
CA ASP A 109 6.00 -12.04 -12.36
C ASP A 109 7.41 -11.82 -11.76
N PRO A 110 8.42 -11.47 -12.58
CA PRO A 110 9.80 -11.32 -12.10
C PRO A 110 9.97 -10.17 -11.08
N ARG A 111 8.95 -9.32 -10.90
CA ARG A 111 9.02 -8.08 -10.11
C ARG A 111 8.03 -8.05 -8.93
N GLY A 112 7.33 -9.15 -8.66
CA GLY A 112 6.51 -9.36 -7.46
C GLY A 112 5.18 -8.60 -7.39
N ILE A 113 4.72 -7.99 -8.48
CA ILE A 113 3.48 -7.21 -8.45
C ILE A 113 2.25 -8.12 -8.39
N ARG A 114 2.29 -9.29 -9.04
CA ARG A 114 1.22 -10.31 -8.92
C ARG A 114 1.15 -10.86 -7.49
N ALA A 115 2.28 -10.95 -6.79
CA ALA A 115 2.29 -11.33 -5.37
C ALA A 115 1.45 -10.36 -4.52
N TYR A 116 1.57 -9.05 -4.76
CA TYR A 116 0.74 -8.03 -4.09
C TYR A 116 -0.78 -8.29 -4.29
N PHE A 117 -1.20 -8.59 -5.52
CA PHE A 117 -2.61 -8.91 -5.83
C PHE A 117 -3.10 -10.23 -5.24
N THR A 118 -2.19 -11.16 -4.97
CA THR A 118 -2.53 -12.46 -4.39
C THR A 118 -2.82 -12.33 -2.90
N THR A 119 -2.09 -11.45 -2.20
CA THR A 119 -2.28 -11.23 -0.77
C THR A 119 -3.34 -10.16 -0.48
N HIS A 120 -3.58 -9.22 -1.41
CA HIS A 120 -4.50 -8.08 -1.25
C HIS A 120 -5.57 -8.01 -2.38
N PRO A 121 -6.62 -8.85 -2.35
CA PRO A 121 -7.67 -8.85 -3.36
C PRO A 121 -8.67 -7.66 -3.22
N ALA A 122 -9.39 -7.35 -4.31
CA ALA A 122 -10.47 -6.36 -4.42
C ALA A 122 -10.08 -4.87 -4.43
N LEU A 123 -9.26 -4.45 -5.40
CA LEU A 123 -8.89 -3.04 -5.55
C LEU A 123 -10.06 -2.10 -5.87
N ASP A 124 -11.11 -2.53 -6.57
CA ASP A 124 -12.20 -1.63 -6.98
C ASP A 124 -12.89 -0.95 -5.80
N VAL A 125 -13.32 -1.76 -4.83
CA VAL A 125 -13.98 -1.28 -3.62
C VAL A 125 -13.01 -0.48 -2.75
N ARG A 126 -11.73 -0.85 -2.73
CA ARG A 126 -10.70 -0.13 -1.96
C ARG A 126 -10.37 1.23 -2.57
N ILE A 127 -10.35 1.34 -3.90
CA ILE A 127 -10.17 2.61 -4.61
C ILE A 127 -11.32 3.55 -4.23
N GLU A 128 -12.57 3.09 -4.33
CA GLU A 128 -13.75 3.89 -3.98
C GLU A 128 -13.69 4.35 -2.51
N ASN A 129 -13.49 3.42 -1.57
CA ASN A 129 -13.36 3.73 -0.15
C ASN A 129 -12.22 4.72 0.15
N ALA A 130 -11.07 4.55 -0.50
CA ALA A 130 -9.91 5.41 -0.32
C ALA A 130 -10.19 6.82 -0.86
N GLN A 131 -10.85 6.94 -2.01
CA GLN A 131 -11.25 8.24 -2.56
C GLN A 131 -12.25 8.96 -1.64
N GLU A 132 -13.27 8.27 -1.13
CA GLU A 132 -14.22 8.87 -0.19
C GLU A 132 -13.54 9.34 1.09
N LYS A 133 -12.66 8.51 1.65
CA LYS A 133 -11.95 8.85 2.88
C LYS A 133 -10.99 10.02 2.67
N ALA A 134 -10.26 10.05 1.55
CA ALA A 134 -9.41 11.18 1.18
C ALA A 134 -10.21 12.48 1.08
N LYS A 135 -11.40 12.46 0.45
CA LYS A 135 -12.31 13.63 0.39
C LYS A 135 -12.72 14.13 1.78
N ARG A 136 -13.09 13.22 2.68
CA ARG A 136 -13.49 13.57 4.07
C ARG A 136 -12.34 14.14 4.90
N ILE A 137 -11.14 13.60 4.76
CA ILE A 137 -9.95 14.13 5.43
C ILE A 137 -9.62 15.52 4.85
N SER A 138 -9.76 15.67 3.54
CA SER A 138 -9.39 16.89 2.84
C SER A 138 -10.32 18.06 3.06
N SER A 139 -11.58 17.82 3.40
CA SER A 139 -12.50 18.88 3.82
C SER A 139 -12.24 19.38 5.24
N SER A 140 -11.48 18.63 6.06
CA SER A 140 -11.18 18.96 7.46
C SER A 140 -9.81 19.62 7.68
N ILE A 141 -8.96 19.63 6.66
CA ILE A 141 -7.60 20.17 6.69
C ILE A 141 -7.49 21.16 5.52
N ASN A 142 -6.71 22.23 5.68
CA ASN A 142 -6.38 23.10 4.55
C ASN A 142 -5.41 22.34 3.59
N VAL A 143 -5.97 21.42 2.78
CA VAL A 143 -5.25 20.47 1.90
C VAL A 143 -4.52 21.12 0.72
N GLN A 144 -4.58 22.45 0.62
CA GLN A 144 -3.91 23.20 -0.42
C GLN A 144 -2.37 23.07 -0.42
N LYS A 145 -1.76 22.39 0.57
CA LYS A 145 -0.31 22.13 0.67
C LYS A 145 0.07 20.65 0.79
N ALA A 146 -0.81 19.73 0.39
CA ALA A 146 -0.48 18.31 0.56
C ALA A 146 0.62 17.88 -0.42
N TYR A 147 1.74 17.41 0.13
CA TYR A 147 2.97 17.15 -0.59
C TYR A 147 2.93 15.84 -1.40
N GLN A 148 3.48 15.85 -2.62
CA GLN A 148 3.52 14.69 -3.52
C GLN A 148 4.91 14.03 -3.64
N GLY A 149 6.00 14.78 -3.79
CA GLY A 149 7.36 14.22 -3.89
C GLY A 149 7.68 13.48 -5.20
N ARG A 150 7.36 14.03 -6.37
CA ARG A 150 7.73 13.45 -7.68
C ARG A 150 9.23 13.51 -7.91
N ALA A 151 9.85 14.67 -7.70
CA ALA A 151 11.29 14.86 -7.81
C ALA A 151 12.05 13.96 -6.80
N ASN A 152 11.52 13.82 -5.58
CA ASN A 152 12.06 12.92 -4.56
C ASN A 152 12.11 11.48 -5.02
N LEU A 153 10.99 10.97 -5.54
CA LEU A 153 10.92 9.61 -6.05
C LEU A 153 11.92 9.40 -7.20
N GLN A 154 12.02 10.37 -8.12
CA GLN A 154 12.93 10.30 -9.27
C GLN A 154 14.40 10.29 -8.85
N ASN A 155 14.76 11.15 -7.88
CA ASN A 155 16.12 11.28 -7.37
C ASN A 155 16.46 10.24 -6.28
N ARG A 156 15.48 9.43 -5.86
CA ARG A 156 15.59 8.44 -4.76
C ARG A 156 16.06 9.06 -3.45
N ILE A 157 15.56 10.26 -3.15
CA ILE A 157 15.79 10.98 -1.89
C ILE A 157 14.47 11.12 -1.14
N THR A 158 14.52 11.19 0.18
CA THR A 158 13.31 11.30 1.03
C THR A 158 12.89 12.76 1.21
N LYS A 159 11.64 12.98 1.62
CA LYS A 159 11.16 14.30 2.05
C LYS A 159 12.02 14.88 3.19
N GLU A 160 12.50 14.04 4.11
CA GLU A 160 13.37 14.44 5.20
C GLU A 160 14.74 14.92 4.72
N GLU A 161 15.28 14.31 3.67
CA GLU A 161 16.54 14.72 3.04
C GLU A 161 16.38 16.00 2.22
N HIS A 162 15.28 16.12 1.45
CA HIS A 162 15.01 17.34 0.68
C HIS A 162 13.51 17.52 0.41
N HIS A 163 12.98 18.69 0.76
CA HIS A 163 11.59 19.03 0.55
C HIS A 163 11.44 20.02 -0.61
N TYR A 164 10.89 19.57 -1.74
CA TYR A 164 10.58 20.43 -2.90
C TYR A 164 9.26 21.18 -2.67
N GLU A 165 9.35 22.45 -2.28
CA GLU A 165 8.20 23.29 -1.93
C GLU A 165 7.24 23.53 -3.12
N ASP A 166 7.73 23.46 -4.35
CA ASP A 166 6.93 23.61 -5.58
C ASP A 166 6.04 22.39 -5.88
N GLU A 167 6.24 21.29 -5.15
CA GLU A 167 5.37 20.12 -5.19
C GLU A 167 4.30 20.13 -4.08
N GLU A 168 4.23 21.20 -3.28
CA GLU A 168 3.09 21.53 -2.45
C GLU A 168 1.96 22.15 -3.32
N GLY A 169 0.96 21.34 -3.67
CA GLY A 169 -0.30 21.84 -4.21
C GLY A 169 -0.40 22.01 -5.73
N SER A 170 -1.04 21.04 -6.40
CA SER A 170 -2.05 21.23 -7.46
C SER A 170 -2.38 19.87 -8.08
N SER A 171 -3.57 19.34 -7.82
CA SER A 171 -4.39 18.58 -8.81
C SER A 171 -5.69 18.07 -8.18
N HIS A 172 -6.63 18.96 -7.88
CA HIS A 172 -8.04 18.59 -7.94
C HIS A 172 -8.70 19.48 -8.99
N LYS A 173 -8.29 19.29 -10.25
CA LYS A 173 -9.23 19.49 -11.35
C LYS A 173 -9.91 18.14 -11.53
N GLU A 174 -11.18 18.11 -11.17
CA GLU A 174 -12.10 17.06 -11.57
C GLU A 174 -12.17 17.10 -13.10
N ASP A 175 -11.64 16.06 -13.75
CA ASP A 175 -11.96 15.69 -15.13
C ASP A 175 -12.75 14.38 -15.10
#